data_AF-A0A945A813-F1
#
_entry.id   AF-A0A945A813-F1
#
_cell.length_a   1.000
_cell.length_b   1.000
_cell.length_c   1.000
_cell.angle_alpha   90.00
_cell.angle_beta   90.00
_cell.angle_gamma   90.00
#
_symmetry.space_group_name_H-M   'P 1'
#
loop_
_entity.id
_entity.type
_entity.pdbx_description
1 polymer ?
#
loop_
_entity_poly.entity_id
_entity_poly.type
_entity_poly.pdbx_seq_one_letter_code
_entity_poly.pdbx_strand_id
1 'polypeptide(L)' 'LPTSLQLRHELNKLSQQIVMITHNKDILVDFDRILWIDNGKIIKDGSYENVMPDFEEEMQRRANVSY' A
#
# COMPACT_ATOMS: atom_id res chain seq x y z
N LEU A 1 1.08 -12.38 10.98
CA LEU A 1 0.73 -13.80 11.26
C LEU A 1 1.52 -14.70 10.31
N PRO A 2 1.71 -16.00 10.61
CA PRO A 2 2.45 -16.92 9.72
C PRO A 2 1.89 -16.96 8.29
N THR A 3 0.56 -16.92 8.14
CA THR A 3 -0.13 -16.94 6.85
C THR A 3 0.24 -15.76 5.94
N SER A 4 0.43 -14.56 6.49
CA SER A 4 0.80 -13.38 5.69
C SER A 4 2.24 -13.44 5.18
N LEU A 5 3.14 -14.09 5.93
CA LEU A 5 4.53 -14.32 5.47
C LEU A 5 4.57 -15.32 4.32
N GLN A 6 3.80 -16.41 4.44
CA GLN A 6 3.73 -17.43 3.40
C GLN A 6 3.09 -16.89 2.12
N LEU A 7 2.04 -16.06 2.24
CA LEU A 7 1.47 -15.36 1.08
C LEU A 7 2.49 -14.47 0.38
N ARG A 8 3.24 -13.63 1.11
CA ARG A 8 4.29 -12.78 0.52
C ARG A 8 5.34 -13.61 -0.21
N HIS A 9 5.76 -14.72 0.39
CA HIS A 9 6.75 -15.61 -0.23
C HIS A 9 6.28 -16.18 -1.58
N GLU A 10 5.01 -16.57 -1.68
CA GLU A 10 4.47 -17.09 -2.95
C GLU A 10 4.27 -15.98 -3.99
N LEU A 11 3.80 -14.81 -3.58
CA LEU A 11 3.64 -13.66 -4.49
C LEU A 11 4.97 -13.24 -5.12
N ASN A 12 6.06 -13.22 -4.36
CA ASN A 12 7.39 -12.83 -4.85
C ASN A 12 8.00 -13.82 -5.87
N LYS A 13 7.43 -15.01 -6.04
CA LYS A 13 7.89 -16.00 -7.04
C LYS A 13 7.19 -15.86 -8.39
N LEU A 14 6.07 -15.14 -8.44
CA LEU A 14 5.28 -15.01 -9.66
C LEU A 14 5.99 -14.08 -10.63
N SER A 15 6.14 -14.52 -11.87
CA SER A 15 6.68 -13.69 -12.95
C SER A 15 5.61 -12.80 -13.61
N GLN A 16 4.34 -13.03 -13.27
CA GLN A 16 3.20 -12.25 -13.75
C GLN A 16 3.15 -10.88 -13.07
N GLN A 17 2.55 -9.90 -13.76
CA GLN A 17 2.23 -8.62 -13.12
C GLN A 17 1.16 -8.84 -12.03
N ILE A 18 1.45 -8.38 -10.82
CA ILE A 18 0.54 -8.44 -9.67
C ILE A 18 -0.04 -7.06 -9.40
N VAL A 19 -1.37 -6.99 -9.28
CA VAL A 19 -2.06 -5.81 -8.73
C VAL A 19 -2.62 -6.19 -7.37
N MET A 20 -2.09 -5.58 -6.32
CA MET A 20 -2.46 -5.85 -4.93
C MET A 20 -3.31 -4.70 -4.37
N ILE A 21 -4.46 -5.04 -3.80
CA ILE A 21 -5.29 -4.12 -3.01
C ILE A 21 -5.30 -4.63 -1.58
N THR A 22 -4.76 -3.85 -0.65
CA THR A 22 -4.62 -4.26 0.75
C THR A 22 -4.68 -3.08 1.70
N HIS A 23 -5.19 -3.31 2.91
CA HIS A 23 -5.06 -2.37 4.03
C HIS A 23 -3.78 -2.61 4.84
N ASN A 24 -3.05 -3.70 4.57
CA ASN A 24 -1.79 -3.99 5.23
C ASN A 24 -0.64 -3.28 4.49
N LYS A 25 -0.21 -2.14 5.05
CA LYS A 25 0.88 -1.32 4.53
C LYS A 25 2.21 -2.05 4.45
N ASP A 26 2.48 -2.98 5.37
CA ASP A 26 3.78 -3.65 5.43
C ASP A 26 4.05 -4.43 4.15
N ILE A 27 3.00 -5.03 3.54
CA ILE A 27 3.11 -5.80 2.29
C ILE A 27 3.52 -4.92 1.10
N LEU A 28 3.20 -3.63 1.15
CA LEU A 28 3.43 -2.71 0.03
C LEU A 28 4.91 -2.39 -0.18
N VAL A 29 5.79 -2.59 0.82
CA VAL A 29 7.24 -2.30 0.69
C VAL A 29 7.91 -3.15 -0.40
N ASP A 30 7.35 -4.32 -0.72
CA ASP A 30 7.90 -5.25 -1.70
C ASP A 30 7.42 -4.94 -3.14
N PHE A 31 6.58 -3.91 -3.34
CA PHE A 31 6.02 -3.56 -4.64
C PHE A 31 6.78 -2.41 -5.30
N ASP A 32 7.01 -2.53 -6.61
CA ASP A 32 7.74 -1.54 -7.40
C ASP A 32 7.01 -0.18 -7.49
N ARG A 33 5.67 -0.21 -7.44
CA ARG A 33 4.81 0.97 -7.66
C ARG A 33 3.59 0.91 -6.75
N ILE A 34 3.37 1.99 -6.02
CA ILE A 34 2.23 2.23 -5.14
C ILE A 34 1.32 3.26 -5.78
N LEU A 35 0.03 2.96 -5.81
CA LEU A 35 -1.02 3.88 -6.23
C LEU A 35 -1.89 4.22 -5.03
N TRP A 36 -1.82 5.46 -4.56
CA TRP A 36 -2.78 5.97 -3.60
C TRP A 36 -4.02 6.49 -4.34
N ILE A 37 -5.15 5.84 -4.11
CA ILE A 37 -6.44 6.20 -4.69
C ILE A 37 -7.36 6.74 -3.59
N ASP A 38 -8.01 7.88 -3.85
CA ASP A 38 -9.04 8.45 -3.00
C ASP A 38 -10.12 9.10 -3.86
N ASN A 39 -11.39 8.93 -3.48
CA ASN A 39 -12.56 9.47 -4.21
C ASN A 39 -12.52 9.22 -5.74
N GLY A 40 -12.09 8.01 -6.15
CA GLY A 40 -12.01 7.61 -7.55
C GLY A 40 -10.87 8.26 -8.35
N LYS A 41 -9.92 8.92 -7.69
CA LYS A 41 -8.76 9.56 -8.32
C LYS A 41 -7.45 9.02 -7.76
N ILE A 42 -6.42 8.94 -8.61
CA ILE A 42 -5.05 8.69 -8.15
C ILE A 42 -4.53 10.00 -7.56
N ILE A 43 -4.31 9.98 -6.24
CA ILE A 43 -3.78 11.13 -5.50
C ILE A 43 -2.26 11.16 -5.62
N LYS A 44 -1.62 9.99 -5.53
CA LYS A 44 -0.16 9.85 -5.67
C LYS A 44 0.21 8.50 -6.29
N ASP A 45 1.31 8.52 -7.01
CA ASP A 45 1.84 7.40 -7.79
C ASP A 45 3.38 7.43 -7.70
N GLY A 46 3.99 6.35 -7.22
CA GLY A 46 5.44 6.27 -7.05
C GLY A 46 5.88 5.05 -6.25
N SER A 47 7.13 5.05 -5.79
CA SER A 47 7.64 4.00 -4.88
C SER A 47 7.00 4.10 -3.50
N TYR A 48 7.20 3.07 -2.66
CA TYR A 48 6.77 3.05 -1.28
C TYR A 48 7.25 4.29 -0.50
N GLU A 49 8.53 4.62 -0.62
CA GLU A 49 9.17 5.74 0.08
C GLU A 49 8.60 7.10 -0.35
N ASN A 50 8.14 7.19 -1.60
CA ASN A 50 7.58 8.42 -2.14
C ASN A 50 6.11 8.59 -1.77
N VAL A 51 5.32 7.51 -1.72
CA VAL A 51 3.86 7.59 -1.54
C VAL A 51 3.45 7.53 -0.07
N MET A 52 4.10 6.66 0.71
CA MET A 52 3.65 6.34 2.05
C MET A 52 3.68 7.52 3.03
N PRO A 53 4.72 8.39 3.07
CA PRO A 53 4.74 9.51 4.02
C PRO A 53 3.49 10.40 3.93
N ASP A 54 3.13 10.85 2.73
CA ASP A 54 1.93 11.68 2.49
C ASP A 54 0.65 10.92 2.83
N PHE A 55 0.57 9.63 2.51
CA PHE A 55 -0.59 8.80 2.84
C PHE A 55 -0.78 8.70 4.36
N GLU A 56 0.30 8.50 5.12
CA GLU A 56 0.23 8.38 6.57
C GLU A 56 -0.18 9.69 7.24
N GLU A 57 0.38 10.81 6.79
CA GLU A 57 -0.01 12.15 7.25
C GLU A 57 -1.50 12.40 7.03
N GLU A 58 -2.02 12.06 5.85
CA GLU A 58 -3.45 12.22 5.54
C GLU A 58 -4.34 11.30 6.39
N MET A 59 -3.93 10.05 6.64
CA MET A 59 -4.69 9.15 7.51
C MET A 59 -4.72 9.64 8.95
N GLN A 60 -3.60 10.18 9.46
CA GLN A 60 -3.55 10.82 10.78
C GLN A 60 -4.46 12.04 10.85
N ARG A 61 -4.44 12.89 9.81
CA ARG A 61 -5.33 14.05 9.70
C ARG A 61 -6.80 13.63 9.74
N ARG A 62 -7.19 12.57 9.02
CA ARG A 62 -8.57 12.05 9.02
C ARG A 62 -8.99 11.46 10.37
N ALA A 63 -8.09 10.72 11.02
CA ALA A 63 -8.34 10.16 12.34
C ALA A 63 -8.60 11.26 13.39
N ASN A 64 -7.84 12.36 13.32
CA ASN A 64 -7.97 13.49 14.25
C ASN A 64 -9.18 14.40 13.97
N VAL A 65 -9.89 14.22 12.85
CA VAL A 65 -11.05 15.02 12.44
C VAL A 65 -12.38 14.30 12.74
N SER A 66 -12.33 13.05 13.21
CA SER A 66 -13.54 12.31 13.60
C SER A 66 -14.05 12.80 14.96
N TYR A 67 -15.19 13.48 14.94
CA TYR A 67 -15.93 14.09 16.07
C TYR A 67 -16.67 13.06 16.92
#